data_AF-A0A0F3IPN6-F1
#
_entry.id   AF-A0A0F3IPN6-F1
#
_cell.length_a   1.000
_cell.length_b   1.000
_cell.length_c   1.000
_cell.angle_alpha   90.00
_cell.angle_beta   90.00
_cell.angle_gamma   90.00
#
_symmetry.space_group_name_H-M   'P 1'
#
loop_
_entity.id
_entity.type
_entity.pdbx_description
1 polymer ?
#
loop_
_entity_poly.entity_id
_entity_poly.type
_entity_poly.pdbx_seq_one_letter_code
_entity_poly.pdbx_strand_id
1 'polypeptide(L)'
;AALNHTFNASAFTGNLTYTDGTLTGNTTLVSGGTGADVFTFTAASGSTGGLTNVDTINGGAGSDTINAVATAASAFDNVTNVESIVLTGAASAITTVEALVAASTTLTVTAASATGALTFNGAAETDGGRFNVTGSAQADALTGGSASDTLSGGAGADTLVGGIGGDVLTGGAGADMFTYTTQAATISTVTNFDVISDFVFSDGDKIDVAATGAVYQAGTISGATLTIAVSAAITAATTAAGTNFDAAGDIVFFTYSGSVYGVINSNADAVLSANDTVLQFASIVGNTGFSTVGSLTVADYAV
;
A
#
# COMPACT_ATOMS: atom_id res chain seq x y z
N ALA A 1 -23.58 -15.17 31.48
CA ALA A 1 -22.20 -14.79 31.84
C ALA A 1 -21.36 -15.03 30.63
N ALA A 2 -20.60 -14.03 30.17
CA ALA A 2 -19.58 -14.25 29.14
C ALA A 2 -18.61 -15.30 29.69
N LEU A 3 -18.54 -16.45 29.04
CA LEU A 3 -17.55 -17.47 29.37
C LEU A 3 -16.30 -17.12 28.58
N ASN A 4 -15.12 -17.13 29.20
CA ASN A 4 -13.86 -17.04 28.46
C ASN A 4 -13.58 -18.42 27.84
N HIS A 5 -13.21 -18.45 26.56
CA HIS A 5 -12.96 -19.68 25.83
C HIS A 5 -11.46 -19.81 25.59
N THR A 6 -10.85 -20.86 26.14
CA THR A 6 -9.43 -21.17 25.90
C THR A 6 -9.34 -22.45 25.10
N PHE A 7 -8.66 -22.38 23.96
CA PHE A 7 -8.30 -23.52 23.14
C PHE A 7 -6.79 -23.50 22.92
N ASN A 8 -6.10 -24.52 23.44
CA ASN A 8 -4.65 -24.61 23.29
C ASN A 8 -4.29 -25.88 22.48
N ALA A 9 -3.94 -25.70 21.21
CA ALA A 9 -3.40 -26.73 20.36
C ALA A 9 -1.88 -26.61 20.15
N SER A 10 -1.15 -26.00 21.08
CA SER A 10 0.31 -25.80 20.95
C SER A 10 1.14 -27.10 20.78
N ALA A 11 0.58 -28.25 21.15
CA ALA A 11 1.20 -29.56 20.98
C ALA A 11 0.68 -30.33 19.74
N PHE A 12 -0.27 -29.77 19.01
CA PHE A 12 -0.84 -30.35 17.81
C PHE A 12 0.08 -30.06 16.61
N THR A 13 0.24 -31.07 15.74
CA THR A 13 1.19 -31.04 14.62
C THR A 13 0.52 -31.12 13.25
N GLY A 14 -0.72 -30.66 13.14
CA GLY A 14 -1.48 -30.65 11.90
C GLY A 14 -2.34 -29.39 11.81
N ASN A 15 -3.16 -29.29 10.78
CA ASN A 15 -3.99 -28.10 10.54
C ASN A 15 -5.20 -28.06 11.49
N LEU A 16 -5.38 -26.95 12.16
CA LEU A 16 -6.52 -26.60 12.99
C LEU A 16 -7.52 -25.77 12.19
N THR A 17 -8.81 -26.01 12.40
CA THR A 17 -9.86 -25.05 12.04
C THR A 17 -10.64 -24.68 13.28
N TYR A 18 -10.57 -23.41 13.67
CA TYR A 18 -11.35 -22.80 14.73
C TYR A 18 -12.45 -21.94 14.11
N THR A 19 -13.68 -22.05 14.61
CA THR A 19 -14.80 -21.22 14.17
C THR A 19 -15.53 -20.68 15.37
N ASP A 20 -15.59 -19.36 15.50
CA ASP A 20 -16.48 -18.68 16.42
C ASP A 20 -17.75 -18.24 15.69
N GLY A 21 -18.83 -18.95 16.02
CA GLY A 21 -20.16 -18.77 15.43
C GLY A 21 -21.16 -18.02 16.31
N THR A 22 -20.99 -18.05 17.64
CA THR A 22 -22.02 -17.60 18.62
C THR A 22 -21.49 -17.47 20.06
N LEU A 23 -20.18 -17.58 20.30
CA LEU A 23 -19.66 -17.63 21.67
C LEU A 23 -19.66 -16.24 22.27
N THR A 24 -20.68 -15.98 23.11
CA THR A 24 -20.89 -14.72 23.85
C THR A 24 -19.80 -14.35 24.87
N GLY A 25 -18.62 -14.95 24.76
CA GLY A 25 -17.41 -14.66 25.52
C GLY A 25 -16.57 -13.59 24.85
N ASN A 26 -16.09 -12.61 25.61
CA ASN A 26 -15.29 -11.51 25.08
C ASN A 26 -13.79 -11.83 25.01
N THR A 27 -13.36 -13.05 25.36
CA THR A 27 -11.93 -13.38 25.36
C THR A 27 -11.76 -14.81 24.90
N THR A 28 -11.35 -14.92 23.64
CA THR A 28 -10.90 -16.17 23.04
C THR A 28 -9.38 -16.24 23.11
N LEU A 29 -8.83 -17.28 23.74
CA LEU A 29 -7.38 -17.55 23.70
C LEU A 29 -7.14 -18.79 22.85
N VAL A 30 -6.55 -18.63 21.67
CA VAL A 30 -6.29 -19.73 20.72
C VAL A 30 -4.80 -19.84 20.39
N SER A 31 -4.26 -21.05 20.43
CA SER A 31 -2.97 -21.39 19.83
C SER A 31 -3.18 -22.47 18.77
N GLY A 32 -2.72 -22.23 17.54
CA GLY A 32 -2.84 -23.16 16.42
C GLY A 32 -1.85 -24.33 16.47
N GLY A 33 -0.62 -24.07 16.90
CA GLY A 33 0.41 -25.09 17.11
C GLY A 33 1.39 -25.11 15.95
N THR A 34 1.58 -26.26 15.30
CA THR A 34 2.27 -26.30 14.01
C THR A 34 1.30 -26.75 12.92
N GLY A 35 1.34 -26.16 11.74
CA GLY A 35 0.43 -26.49 10.66
C GLY A 35 0.02 -25.24 9.90
N ALA A 36 -0.90 -25.40 8.94
CA ALA A 36 -1.57 -24.26 8.35
C ALA A 36 -2.97 -24.15 8.98
N ASP A 37 -3.12 -23.25 9.92
CA ASP A 37 -4.31 -23.13 10.77
C ASP A 37 -5.27 -22.07 10.25
N VAL A 38 -6.57 -22.25 10.51
CA VAL A 38 -7.63 -21.35 10.06
C VAL A 38 -8.50 -20.95 11.24
N PHE A 39 -8.59 -19.66 11.53
CA PHE A 39 -9.44 -19.07 12.57
C PHE A 39 -10.54 -18.27 11.89
N THR A 40 -11.81 -18.62 12.11
CA THR A 40 -12.95 -17.98 11.45
C THR A 40 -13.86 -17.28 12.45
N PHE A 41 -14.05 -15.97 12.29
CA PHE A 41 -14.93 -15.11 13.06
C PHE A 41 -16.09 -14.65 12.19
N THR A 42 -17.28 -15.17 12.48
CA THR A 42 -18.45 -15.01 11.59
C THR A 42 -19.31 -13.78 11.92
N ALA A 43 -19.08 -13.12 13.05
CA ALA A 43 -19.72 -11.86 13.38
C ALA A 43 -18.79 -10.67 13.16
N ALA A 44 -19.39 -9.49 12.96
CA ALA A 44 -18.66 -8.23 12.90
C ALA A 44 -17.99 -7.89 14.25
N SER A 45 -16.87 -7.16 14.21
CA SER A 45 -16.19 -6.67 15.41
C SER A 45 -17.14 -5.95 16.38
N GLY A 46 -16.92 -6.15 17.69
CA GLY A 46 -17.77 -5.62 18.75
C GLY A 46 -19.10 -6.36 18.95
N SER A 47 -19.43 -7.32 18.09
CA SER A 47 -20.51 -8.28 18.33
C SER A 47 -20.04 -9.40 19.26
N THR A 48 -20.98 -10.17 19.82
CA THR A 48 -20.72 -11.26 20.76
C THR A 48 -20.11 -12.52 20.12
N GLY A 49 -19.33 -12.39 19.04
CA GLY A 49 -18.73 -13.51 18.29
C GLY A 49 -17.88 -13.07 17.10
N GLY A 50 -17.41 -11.82 17.13
CA GLY A 50 -16.51 -11.24 16.12
C GLY A 50 -15.15 -10.98 16.74
N LEU A 51 -14.11 -10.81 15.91
CA LEU A 51 -12.77 -10.53 16.40
C LEU A 51 -12.69 -9.13 17.03
N THR A 52 -12.16 -9.05 18.25
CA THR A 52 -12.01 -7.80 19.00
C THR A 52 -10.64 -7.72 19.68
N ASN A 53 -10.29 -6.55 20.20
CA ASN A 53 -9.01 -6.31 20.87
C ASN A 53 -8.86 -7.03 22.24
N VAL A 54 -9.85 -7.81 22.66
CA VAL A 54 -9.83 -8.63 23.88
C VAL A 54 -9.66 -10.11 23.59
N ASP A 55 -9.68 -10.51 22.31
CA ASP A 55 -9.29 -11.84 21.86
C ASP A 55 -7.77 -11.95 21.75
N THR A 56 -7.21 -13.13 21.91
CA THR A 56 -5.78 -13.42 21.79
C THR A 56 -5.57 -14.64 20.90
N ILE A 57 -4.87 -14.47 19.80
CA ILE A 57 -4.67 -15.52 18.80
C ILE A 57 -3.17 -15.64 18.54
N ASN A 58 -2.69 -16.88 18.52
CA ASN A 58 -1.37 -17.21 18.05
C ASN A 58 -1.51 -18.34 17.02
N GLY A 59 -1.24 -18.04 15.75
CA GLY A 59 -1.25 -19.08 14.70
C GLY A 59 -0.25 -20.17 15.01
N GLY A 60 0.98 -19.78 15.31
CA GLY A 60 2.04 -20.67 15.74
C GLY A 60 3.05 -20.82 14.61
N ALA A 61 3.40 -22.05 14.26
CA ALA A 61 4.35 -22.32 13.19
C ALA A 61 3.61 -22.81 11.94
N GLY A 62 3.85 -22.17 10.80
CA GLY A 62 3.34 -22.58 9.51
C GLY A 62 2.71 -21.40 8.80
N SER A 63 1.60 -21.60 8.10
CA SER A 63 0.93 -20.53 7.36
C SER A 63 -0.51 -20.42 7.82
N ASP A 64 -0.76 -19.42 8.64
CA ASP A 64 -1.98 -19.32 9.41
C ASP A 64 -2.90 -18.23 8.86
N THR A 65 -4.21 -18.48 8.91
CA THR A 65 -5.23 -17.65 8.27
C THR A 65 -6.30 -17.22 9.28
N ILE A 66 -6.63 -15.93 9.30
CA ILE A 66 -7.82 -15.40 9.96
C ILE A 66 -8.86 -15.00 8.91
N ASN A 67 -10.06 -15.57 9.01
CA ASN A 67 -11.23 -15.12 8.26
C ASN A 67 -12.11 -14.28 9.20
N ALA A 68 -12.42 -13.05 8.83
CA ALA A 68 -13.29 -12.16 9.62
C ALA A 68 -14.33 -11.44 8.74
N VAL A 69 -15.47 -11.07 9.35
CA VAL A 69 -16.55 -10.38 8.62
C VAL A 69 -16.39 -8.87 8.60
N ALA A 70 -16.05 -8.28 9.75
CA ALA A 70 -15.66 -6.89 9.88
C ALA A 70 -14.71 -6.75 11.07
N THR A 71 -13.75 -5.84 10.97
CA THR A 71 -12.73 -5.64 12.01
C THR A 71 -12.63 -4.18 12.42
N ALA A 72 -12.37 -3.95 13.71
CA ALA A 72 -11.93 -2.63 14.16
C ALA A 72 -10.39 -2.56 14.08
N ALA A 73 -9.83 -1.36 13.99
CA ALA A 73 -8.38 -1.16 13.84
C ALA A 73 -7.56 -1.93 14.89
N SER A 74 -8.03 -1.98 16.14
CA SER A 74 -7.38 -2.65 17.26
C SER A 74 -7.70 -4.14 17.40
N ALA A 75 -8.50 -4.72 16.50
CA ALA A 75 -8.91 -6.13 16.60
C ALA A 75 -7.73 -7.11 16.48
N PHE A 76 -6.59 -6.65 15.97
CA PHE A 76 -5.37 -7.44 15.80
C PHE A 76 -4.28 -7.16 16.84
N ASP A 77 -4.52 -6.30 17.84
CA ASP A 77 -3.53 -5.90 18.86
C ASP A 77 -2.94 -7.09 19.65
N ASN A 78 -3.66 -8.20 19.73
CA ASN A 78 -3.28 -9.42 20.46
C ASN A 78 -3.25 -10.65 19.54
N VAL A 79 -3.05 -10.45 18.25
CA VAL A 79 -2.89 -11.52 17.26
C VAL A 79 -1.41 -11.61 16.90
N THR A 80 -0.88 -12.83 16.82
CA THR A 80 0.53 -13.08 16.48
C THR A 80 0.68 -14.30 15.57
N ASN A 81 1.77 -14.32 14.79
CA ASN A 81 2.12 -15.40 13.86
C ASN A 81 0.95 -15.77 12.92
N VAL A 82 0.44 -14.78 12.18
CA VAL A 82 -0.60 -14.97 11.16
C VAL A 82 -0.14 -14.35 9.85
N GLU A 83 -0.13 -15.16 8.78
CA GLU A 83 0.36 -14.74 7.46
C GLU A 83 -0.77 -14.32 6.51
N SER A 84 -2.02 -14.65 6.83
CA SER A 84 -3.17 -14.38 5.97
C SER A 84 -4.38 -13.85 6.74
N ILE A 85 -4.97 -12.77 6.26
CA ILE A 85 -6.23 -12.22 6.76
C ILE A 85 -7.20 -12.08 5.58
N VAL A 86 -8.37 -12.68 5.69
CA VAL A 86 -9.44 -12.61 4.69
C VAL A 86 -10.65 -11.93 5.30
N LEU A 87 -11.09 -10.83 4.68
CA LEU A 87 -12.19 -9.99 5.15
C LEU A 87 -13.43 -10.16 4.27
N THR A 88 -14.58 -10.35 4.91
CA THR A 88 -15.85 -10.65 4.23
C THR A 88 -17.02 -9.94 4.89
N GLY A 89 -17.34 -8.70 4.54
CA GLY A 89 -18.53 -8.07 5.11
C GLY A 89 -18.45 -6.57 5.17
N ALA A 90 -18.92 -5.98 6.26
CA ALA A 90 -18.98 -4.52 6.40
C ALA A 90 -17.56 -3.90 6.46
N ALA A 91 -17.53 -2.57 6.60
CA ALA A 91 -16.28 -1.83 6.67
C ALA A 91 -15.34 -2.40 7.75
N SER A 92 -14.07 -2.53 7.39
CA SER A 92 -13.04 -3.12 8.22
C SER A 92 -11.87 -2.16 8.35
N ALA A 93 -11.31 -2.08 9.55
CA ALA A 93 -10.07 -1.39 9.80
C ALA A 93 -9.06 -2.37 10.40
N ILE A 94 -7.80 -2.26 10.00
CA ILE A 94 -6.66 -3.00 10.53
C ILE A 94 -5.52 -2.01 10.71
N THR A 95 -5.06 -1.86 11.94
CA THR A 95 -3.75 -1.28 12.21
C THR A 95 -2.86 -2.42 12.66
N THR A 96 -1.75 -2.64 11.97
CA THR A 96 -0.80 -3.66 12.37
C THR A 96 -0.06 -3.23 13.63
N VAL A 97 0.38 -4.21 14.42
CA VAL A 97 1.22 -4.03 15.60
C VAL A 97 2.34 -5.05 15.50
N GLU A 98 3.51 -4.74 16.06
CA GLU A 98 4.64 -5.64 15.94
C GLU A 98 4.29 -7.07 16.39
N ALA A 99 4.80 -8.05 15.63
CA ALA A 99 4.57 -9.49 15.80
C ALA A 99 3.22 -10.06 15.32
N LEU A 100 2.34 -9.26 14.69
CA LEU A 100 1.16 -9.80 13.99
C LEU A 100 1.57 -10.90 13.00
N VAL A 101 2.62 -10.63 12.24
CA VAL A 101 3.31 -11.59 11.38
C VAL A 101 4.78 -11.70 11.85
N ALA A 102 5.44 -12.82 11.55
CA ALA A 102 6.86 -12.96 11.88
C ALA A 102 7.73 -11.94 11.11
N ALA A 103 8.79 -11.45 11.76
CA ALA A 103 9.71 -10.48 11.16
C ALA A 103 10.21 -10.90 9.78
N SER A 104 10.30 -9.94 8.86
CA SER A 104 10.76 -10.15 7.47
C SER A 104 9.92 -11.12 6.62
N THR A 105 8.76 -11.55 7.11
CA THR A 105 7.80 -12.34 6.32
C THR A 105 6.74 -11.43 5.68
N THR A 106 5.77 -12.02 4.99
CA THR A 106 4.72 -11.28 4.30
C THR A 106 3.37 -11.56 4.95
N LEU A 107 2.66 -10.52 5.37
CA LEU A 107 1.24 -10.59 5.70
C LEU A 107 0.42 -10.33 4.43
N THR A 108 -0.47 -11.26 4.09
CA THR A 108 -1.43 -11.10 3.00
C THR A 108 -2.79 -10.69 3.58
N VAL A 109 -3.35 -9.58 3.12
CA VAL A 109 -4.69 -9.11 3.51
C VAL A 109 -5.57 -9.07 2.27
N THR A 110 -6.69 -9.79 2.27
CA THR A 110 -7.62 -9.85 1.13
C THR A 110 -9.02 -9.40 1.54
N ALA A 111 -9.45 -8.25 1.03
CA ALA A 111 -10.79 -7.70 1.19
C ALA A 111 -11.61 -7.70 -0.11
N ALA A 112 -11.16 -8.39 -1.17
CA ALA A 112 -11.80 -8.40 -2.48
C ALA A 112 -13.27 -8.86 -2.49
N SER A 113 -13.70 -9.59 -1.46
CA SER A 113 -15.10 -10.03 -1.27
C SER A 113 -15.83 -9.27 -0.16
N ALA A 114 -15.23 -8.24 0.43
CA ALA A 114 -15.87 -7.38 1.40
C ALA A 114 -16.91 -6.47 0.75
N THR A 115 -17.99 -6.21 1.48
CA THR A 115 -19.08 -5.31 1.07
C THR A 115 -18.87 -3.87 1.55
N GLY A 116 -17.90 -3.63 2.43
CA GLY A 116 -17.52 -2.33 2.94
C GLY A 116 -16.02 -2.08 2.76
N ALA A 117 -15.63 -0.81 2.90
CA ALA A 117 -14.26 -0.37 2.71
C ALA A 117 -13.28 -0.96 3.73
N LEU A 118 -12.05 -1.16 3.28
CA LEU A 118 -10.87 -1.49 4.06
C LEU A 118 -10.07 -0.21 4.37
N THR A 119 -9.81 0.01 5.64
CA THR A 119 -8.74 0.89 6.11
C THR A 119 -7.61 0.02 6.65
N PHE A 120 -6.52 -0.10 5.90
CA PHE A 120 -5.33 -0.85 6.31
C PHE A 120 -4.18 0.12 6.62
N ASN A 121 -3.52 -0.07 7.76
CA ASN A 121 -2.37 0.71 8.16
C ASN A 121 -1.23 -0.17 8.68
N GLY A 122 -0.24 -0.37 7.83
CA GLY A 122 1.01 -1.11 8.08
C GLY A 122 2.13 -0.28 8.72
N ALA A 123 1.94 1.03 8.92
CA ALA A 123 3.05 1.96 9.18
C ALA A 123 3.76 1.75 10.54
N ALA A 124 3.15 1.01 11.47
CA ALA A 124 3.75 0.67 12.75
C ALA A 124 4.72 -0.52 12.67
N GLU A 125 4.76 -1.25 11.54
CA GLU A 125 5.58 -2.45 11.40
C GLU A 125 7.00 -2.09 10.98
N THR A 126 7.94 -2.33 11.89
CA THR A 126 9.34 -1.88 11.77
C THR A 126 10.34 -3.03 11.70
N ASP A 127 9.90 -4.29 11.78
CA ASP A 127 10.76 -5.48 11.77
C ASP A 127 11.02 -6.06 10.37
N GLY A 128 10.63 -5.32 9.33
CA GLY A 128 10.79 -5.68 7.92
C GLY A 128 9.68 -6.57 7.37
N GLY A 129 8.56 -6.73 8.08
CA GLY A 129 7.34 -7.31 7.54
C GLY A 129 6.90 -6.60 6.25
N ARG A 130 6.57 -7.38 5.22
CA ARG A 130 5.99 -6.91 3.96
C ARG A 130 4.48 -7.12 3.95
N PHE A 131 3.76 -6.33 3.19
CA PHE A 131 2.32 -6.42 3.02
C PHE A 131 1.96 -6.73 1.57
N ASN A 132 1.07 -7.70 1.40
CA ASN A 132 0.35 -7.92 0.15
C ASN A 132 -1.13 -7.66 0.41
N VAL A 133 -1.61 -6.47 0.11
CA VAL A 133 -2.96 -6.02 0.45
C VAL A 133 -3.80 -5.87 -0.81
N THR A 134 -4.92 -6.55 -0.84
CA THR A 134 -5.97 -6.34 -1.83
C THR A 134 -7.19 -5.75 -1.12
N GLY A 135 -7.59 -4.55 -1.52
CA GLY A 135 -8.81 -3.89 -1.08
C GLY A 135 -10.07 -4.55 -1.64
N SER A 136 -11.17 -3.85 -1.48
CA SER A 136 -12.53 -4.22 -1.79
C SER A 136 -12.99 -3.58 -3.11
N ALA A 137 -14.31 -3.52 -3.30
CA ALA A 137 -14.94 -2.76 -4.39
C ALA A 137 -15.50 -1.40 -3.92
N GLN A 138 -15.02 -0.91 -2.77
CA GLN A 138 -15.39 0.36 -2.15
C GLN A 138 -14.16 1.26 -2.06
N ALA A 139 -14.35 2.53 -1.72
CA ALA A 139 -13.25 3.45 -1.50
C ALA A 139 -12.41 3.07 -0.27
N ASP A 140 -11.23 2.51 -0.53
CA ASP A 140 -10.32 1.98 0.47
C ASP A 140 -9.17 2.95 0.79
N ALA A 141 -8.57 2.77 1.97
CA ALA A 141 -7.39 3.51 2.40
C ALA A 141 -6.31 2.52 2.82
N LEU A 142 -5.26 2.40 2.01
CA LEU A 142 -4.20 1.40 2.18
C LEU A 142 -2.87 2.10 2.41
N THR A 143 -2.32 1.92 3.60
CA THR A 143 -0.98 2.39 3.96
C THR A 143 -0.09 1.17 4.24
N GLY A 144 0.99 1.02 3.48
CA GLY A 144 2.02 0.01 3.74
C GLY A 144 2.90 0.34 4.95
N GLY A 145 4.04 -0.30 5.04
CA GLY A 145 4.99 -0.22 6.15
C GLY A 145 6.36 0.26 5.71
N SER A 146 7.40 -0.40 6.23
CA SER A 146 8.80 -0.02 6.02
C SER A 146 9.58 -0.92 5.05
N ALA A 147 8.93 -1.96 4.54
CA ALA A 147 9.48 -2.90 3.58
C ALA A 147 8.80 -2.72 2.20
N SER A 148 9.34 -3.36 1.17
CA SER A 148 8.70 -3.38 -0.16
C SER A 148 7.34 -4.10 -0.11
N ASP A 149 6.28 -3.32 -0.24
CA ASP A 149 4.90 -3.76 -0.16
C ASP A 149 4.23 -3.85 -1.54
N THR A 150 3.12 -4.58 -1.60
CA THR A 150 2.25 -4.66 -2.78
C THR A 150 0.84 -4.32 -2.35
N LEU A 151 0.33 -3.18 -2.83
CA LEU A 151 -0.98 -2.66 -2.47
C LEU A 151 -1.85 -2.56 -3.73
N SER A 152 -3.05 -3.13 -3.66
CA SER A 152 -4.06 -3.06 -4.71
C SER A 152 -5.35 -2.49 -4.13
N GLY A 153 -5.81 -1.34 -4.60
CA GLY A 153 -7.07 -0.70 -4.18
C GLY A 153 -8.28 -1.55 -4.53
N GLY A 154 -8.41 -1.89 -5.82
CA GLY A 154 -9.46 -2.78 -6.30
C GLY A 154 -10.42 -2.02 -7.19
N ALA A 155 -11.67 -1.84 -6.77
CA ALA A 155 -12.54 -0.88 -7.43
C ALA A 155 -13.00 0.12 -6.40
N GLY A 156 -13.18 1.38 -6.78
CA GLY A 156 -13.48 2.41 -5.79
C GLY A 156 -12.82 3.72 -6.16
N ALA A 157 -12.68 4.59 -5.17
CA ALA A 157 -11.80 5.74 -5.30
C ALA A 157 -10.82 5.61 -4.13
N ASP A 158 -9.72 4.93 -4.39
CA ASP A 158 -8.86 4.38 -3.36
C ASP A 158 -7.71 5.34 -3.05
N THR A 159 -7.21 5.30 -1.82
CA THR A 159 -6.00 6.04 -1.42
C THR A 159 -4.91 5.07 -1.04
N LEU A 160 -3.78 5.13 -1.73
CA LEU A 160 -2.64 4.24 -1.54
C LEU A 160 -1.41 5.03 -1.09
N VAL A 161 -0.80 4.60 0.00
CA VAL A 161 0.50 5.08 0.51
C VAL A 161 1.42 3.87 0.62
N GLY A 162 2.46 3.79 -0.21
CA GLY A 162 3.43 2.68 -0.17
C GLY A 162 4.14 2.58 1.17
N GLY A 163 4.71 3.70 1.64
CA GLY A 163 5.45 3.75 2.89
C GLY A 163 6.94 3.94 2.62
N ILE A 164 7.81 3.26 3.36
CA ILE A 164 9.22 3.17 3.02
C ILE A 164 9.42 1.85 2.29
N GLY A 165 10.12 1.86 1.17
CA GLY A 165 10.24 0.64 0.40
C GLY A 165 10.45 0.93 -1.07
N GLY A 166 10.44 -0.12 -1.86
CA GLY A 166 10.20 -0.02 -3.28
C GLY A 166 8.89 -0.76 -3.50
N ASP A 167 7.79 -0.03 -3.49
CA ASP A 167 6.44 -0.59 -3.37
C ASP A 167 5.81 -0.78 -4.75
N VAL A 168 4.83 -1.68 -4.84
CA VAL A 168 4.01 -1.84 -6.03
C VAL A 168 2.59 -1.41 -5.70
N LEU A 169 2.14 -0.32 -6.33
CA LEU A 169 0.84 0.29 -6.08
C LEU A 169 -0.04 0.12 -7.31
N THR A 170 -1.23 -0.45 -7.11
CA THR A 170 -2.25 -0.67 -8.14
C THR A 170 -3.53 0.00 -7.68
N GLY A 171 -3.99 1.04 -8.36
CA GLY A 171 -5.24 1.71 -7.99
C GLY A 171 -6.43 0.80 -8.26
N GLY A 172 -6.49 0.30 -9.50
CA GLY A 172 -7.57 -0.51 -10.01
C GLY A 172 -8.58 0.34 -10.76
N ALA A 173 -9.88 0.09 -10.56
CA ALA A 173 -10.93 0.78 -11.27
C ALA A 173 -11.48 1.95 -10.46
N GLY A 174 -11.42 3.16 -11.04
CA GLY A 174 -12.02 4.37 -10.49
C GLY A 174 -10.99 5.47 -10.32
N ALA A 175 -11.28 6.46 -9.48
CA ALA A 175 -10.45 7.66 -9.37
C ALA A 175 -9.51 7.53 -8.16
N ASP A 176 -8.32 7.00 -8.38
CA ASP A 176 -7.43 6.61 -7.28
C ASP A 176 -6.38 7.69 -6.95
N MET A 177 -5.86 7.65 -5.72
CA MET A 177 -4.92 8.63 -5.22
C MET A 177 -3.67 7.96 -4.63
N PHE A 178 -2.55 8.10 -5.32
CA PHE A 178 -1.24 7.63 -4.88
C PHE A 178 -0.52 8.73 -4.10
N THR A 179 -0.33 8.53 -2.80
CA THR A 179 -0.03 9.60 -1.85
C THR A 179 1.39 9.50 -1.31
N TYR A 180 2.12 10.62 -1.39
CA TYR A 180 3.50 10.80 -0.98
C TYR A 180 3.59 12.00 -0.01
N THR A 181 3.24 11.76 1.27
CA THR A 181 3.01 12.83 2.26
C THR A 181 4.17 13.17 3.19
N THR A 182 5.25 12.39 3.21
CA THR A 182 6.42 12.67 4.05
C THR A 182 7.65 12.91 3.20
N GLN A 183 8.31 14.05 3.40
CA GLN A 183 9.61 14.39 2.77
C GLN A 183 10.78 13.56 3.37
N ALA A 184 10.49 12.38 3.94
CA ALA A 184 11.49 11.51 4.52
C ALA A 184 12.23 10.80 3.37
N ALA A 185 13.56 10.95 3.36
CA ALA A 185 14.51 10.61 2.30
C ALA A 185 14.61 9.12 1.90
N THR A 186 13.57 8.31 2.14
CA THR A 186 13.61 6.86 1.96
C THR A 186 12.31 6.25 1.42
N ILE A 187 11.27 7.05 1.14
CA ILE A 187 10.00 6.53 0.61
C ILE A 187 10.21 5.91 -0.77
N SER A 188 10.98 6.60 -1.62
CA SER A 188 11.28 6.11 -2.95
C SER A 188 12.54 6.78 -3.49
N THR A 189 13.58 6.01 -3.82
CA THR A 189 14.89 6.50 -4.26
C THR A 189 15.28 5.88 -5.60
N VAL A 190 16.30 6.43 -6.27
CA VAL A 190 16.81 5.90 -7.56
C VAL A 190 17.21 4.41 -7.54
N THR A 191 17.46 3.82 -6.37
CA THR A 191 17.81 2.39 -6.22
C THR A 191 16.71 1.54 -5.61
N ASN A 192 15.66 2.16 -5.09
CA ASN A 192 14.55 1.50 -4.41
C ASN A 192 13.34 2.41 -4.58
N PHE A 193 12.67 2.28 -5.73
CA PHE A 193 11.57 3.15 -6.11
C PHE A 193 10.23 2.41 -6.18
N ASP A 194 9.17 3.16 -5.98
CA ASP A 194 7.80 2.68 -6.17
C ASP A 194 7.43 2.50 -7.63
N VAL A 195 6.58 1.53 -7.88
CA VAL A 195 5.99 1.22 -9.17
C VAL A 195 4.48 1.40 -9.07
N ILE A 196 3.95 2.40 -9.76
CA ILE A 196 2.51 2.50 -10.01
C ILE A 196 2.19 1.65 -11.24
N SER A 197 1.35 0.63 -11.05
CA SER A 197 1.22 -0.46 -12.01
C SER A 197 0.21 -0.17 -13.13
N ASP A 198 -0.81 0.66 -12.86
CA ASP A 198 -2.00 0.78 -13.70
C ASP A 198 -2.56 2.20 -13.88
N PHE A 199 -1.77 3.26 -13.68
CA PHE A 199 -2.24 4.65 -13.72
C PHE A 199 -3.09 5.01 -14.96
N VAL A 200 -4.35 5.40 -14.75
CA VAL A 200 -5.32 5.76 -15.80
C VAL A 200 -5.84 7.18 -15.64
N PHE A 201 -5.49 8.06 -16.60
CA PHE A 201 -5.96 9.45 -16.60
C PHE A 201 -7.48 9.60 -16.79
N SER A 202 -8.10 8.72 -17.58
CA SER A 202 -9.54 8.79 -17.85
C SER A 202 -10.40 8.43 -16.65
N ASP A 203 -9.85 7.63 -15.73
CA ASP A 203 -10.59 7.13 -14.58
C ASP A 203 -10.51 8.14 -13.42
N GLY A 204 -9.53 9.05 -13.47
CA GLY A 204 -9.41 10.20 -12.58
C GLY A 204 -8.24 10.10 -11.61
N ASP A 205 -7.29 9.19 -11.88
CA ASP A 205 -6.14 8.93 -11.02
C ASP A 205 -5.26 10.15 -10.79
N LYS A 206 -4.72 10.22 -9.58
CA LYS A 206 -3.92 11.35 -9.10
C LYS A 206 -2.73 10.86 -8.29
N ILE A 207 -1.67 11.65 -8.36
CA ILE A 207 -0.54 11.57 -7.44
C ILE A 207 -0.69 12.76 -6.49
N ASP A 208 -0.85 12.48 -5.20
CA ASP A 208 -0.86 13.49 -4.15
C ASP A 208 0.53 13.59 -3.52
N VAL A 209 1.12 14.78 -3.52
CA VAL A 209 2.44 15.05 -2.95
C VAL A 209 2.24 16.15 -1.91
N ALA A 210 2.60 15.88 -0.65
CA ALA A 210 2.40 16.87 0.42
C ALA A 210 3.44 18.01 0.35
N ALA A 211 3.20 18.95 -0.56
CA ALA A 211 3.61 20.33 -0.43
C ALA A 211 2.36 21.21 -0.58
N THR A 212 1.53 21.26 0.46
CA THR A 212 0.42 22.22 0.62
C THR A 212 -0.50 22.40 -0.60
N GLY A 213 -1.47 21.50 -0.76
CA GLY A 213 -2.72 21.80 -1.49
C GLY A 213 -2.60 22.05 -2.99
N ALA A 214 -1.54 21.56 -3.63
CA ALA A 214 -1.33 21.77 -5.05
C ALA A 214 -1.41 20.46 -5.83
N VAL A 215 -2.56 20.26 -6.49
CA VAL A 215 -2.76 19.24 -7.53
C VAL A 215 -2.08 19.76 -8.79
N TYR A 216 -0.95 19.17 -9.20
CA TYR A 216 -0.23 19.59 -10.41
C TYR A 216 -0.34 18.56 -11.54
N GLN A 217 -0.81 19.04 -12.69
CA GLN A 217 -0.71 18.38 -13.99
C GLN A 217 0.72 18.50 -14.54
N ALA A 218 1.10 17.54 -15.37
CA ALA A 218 2.37 17.47 -16.09
C ALA A 218 2.76 18.81 -16.75
N GLY A 219 3.84 19.41 -16.27
CA GLY A 219 4.51 20.57 -16.85
C GLY A 219 5.72 20.18 -17.71
N THR A 220 6.00 20.97 -18.75
CA THR A 220 7.09 20.76 -19.72
C THR A 220 8.48 20.93 -19.10
N ILE A 221 9.42 20.04 -19.42
CA ILE A 221 10.85 20.23 -19.14
C ILE A 221 11.51 20.85 -20.36
N SER A 222 11.99 22.09 -20.25
CA SER A 222 12.81 22.73 -21.27
C SER A 222 14.27 22.78 -20.82
N GLY A 223 15.02 21.75 -21.21
CA GLY A 223 16.48 21.73 -21.32
C GLY A 223 17.29 21.92 -20.04
N ALA A 224 17.20 20.94 -19.14
CA ALA A 224 18.36 20.55 -18.36
C ALA A 224 18.65 19.08 -18.65
N THR A 225 19.90 18.81 -18.96
CA THR A 225 20.43 17.45 -18.96
C THR A 225 20.24 16.88 -17.55
N LEU A 226 19.25 16.02 -17.35
CA LEU A 226 19.10 15.24 -16.12
C LEU A 226 20.26 14.25 -16.05
N THR A 227 21.31 14.59 -15.29
CA THR A 227 22.41 13.67 -15.01
C THR A 227 21.96 12.75 -13.89
N ILE A 228 21.26 11.67 -14.25
CA ILE A 228 21.09 10.54 -13.32
C ILE A 228 22.48 9.92 -13.17
N ALA A 229 23.06 9.95 -11.98
CA ALA A 229 24.32 9.27 -11.68
C ALA A 229 24.11 7.74 -11.64
N VAL A 230 23.68 7.16 -12.76
CA VAL A 230 23.86 5.74 -13.05
C VAL A 230 25.04 5.63 -14.01
N SER A 231 26.02 4.82 -13.61
CA SER A 231 27.16 4.44 -14.45
C SER A 231 26.65 3.98 -15.82
N ALA A 232 27.10 4.68 -16.87
CA ALA A 232 26.83 4.49 -18.31
C ALA A 232 25.56 5.18 -18.91
N ALA A 233 25.75 6.47 -19.19
CA ALA A 233 25.30 7.22 -20.38
C ALA A 233 23.80 7.19 -20.77
N ILE A 234 23.05 8.17 -20.24
CA ILE A 234 21.94 8.81 -20.95
C ILE A 234 22.37 10.24 -21.27
N THR A 235 22.48 10.58 -22.56
CA THR A 235 22.87 11.91 -23.04
C THR A 235 21.62 12.79 -23.16
N ALA A 236 21.38 13.66 -22.20
CA ALA A 236 20.27 14.62 -22.26
C ALA A 236 20.68 15.96 -22.91
N ALA A 237 19.83 16.45 -23.81
CA ALA A 237 19.96 17.72 -24.52
C ALA A 237 19.63 18.94 -23.63
N THR A 238 20.08 20.12 -24.04
CA THR A 238 20.42 21.30 -23.22
C THR A 238 19.41 22.46 -23.24
N THR A 239 19.54 23.35 -22.22
CA THR A 239 19.10 24.77 -21.99
C THR A 239 17.62 25.07 -21.61
N ALA A 240 17.25 25.80 -20.53
CA ALA A 240 17.88 26.91 -19.78
C ALA A 240 17.51 26.88 -18.27
N ALA A 241 18.26 27.64 -17.44
CA ALA A 241 18.12 27.66 -15.98
C ALA A 241 16.81 28.31 -15.49
N GLY A 242 16.10 27.60 -14.60
CA GLY A 242 15.07 28.12 -13.69
C GLY A 242 13.63 27.74 -14.06
N THR A 243 12.86 27.34 -13.03
CA THR A 243 11.38 27.33 -12.87
C THR A 243 10.57 26.04 -12.88
N ASN A 244 11.08 24.86 -13.25
CA ASN A 244 10.21 23.65 -13.36
C ASN A 244 10.65 22.43 -12.52
N PHE A 245 11.73 22.56 -11.76
CA PHE A 245 12.17 21.57 -10.78
C PHE A 245 12.87 22.29 -9.62
N ASP A 246 12.44 23.49 -9.25
CA ASP A 246 13.10 24.32 -8.23
C ASP A 246 12.24 24.56 -7.00
N ALA A 247 10.97 24.15 -7.02
CA ALA A 247 10.10 24.11 -5.87
C ALA A 247 9.91 22.66 -5.38
N ALA A 248 9.67 22.51 -4.08
CA ALA A 248 9.29 21.23 -3.51
C ALA A 248 7.94 20.79 -4.10
N GLY A 249 7.87 19.56 -4.60
CA GLY A 249 6.69 18.98 -5.24
C GLY A 249 6.66 19.06 -6.77
N ASP A 250 7.63 19.73 -7.41
CA ASP A 250 7.74 19.74 -8.88
C ASP A 250 7.99 18.32 -9.42
N ILE A 251 7.25 17.90 -10.46
CA ILE A 251 7.37 16.56 -11.04
C ILE A 251 7.89 16.62 -12.48
N VAL A 252 8.91 15.80 -12.75
CA VAL A 252 9.58 15.63 -14.04
C VAL A 252 9.36 14.22 -14.56
N PHE A 253 8.78 14.08 -15.75
CA PHE A 253 8.61 12.77 -16.40
C PHE A 253 9.66 12.52 -17.48
N PHE A 254 10.19 11.30 -17.53
CA PHE A 254 11.06 10.83 -18.61
C PHE A 254 10.86 9.35 -18.90
N THR A 255 11.30 8.90 -20.07
CA THR A 255 11.29 7.48 -20.43
C THR A 255 12.72 6.93 -20.37
N TYR A 256 12.90 5.80 -19.69
CA TYR A 256 14.16 5.07 -19.67
C TYR A 256 13.93 3.58 -19.87
N SER A 257 14.69 2.97 -20.79
CA SER A 257 14.61 1.53 -21.10
C SER A 257 13.18 1.01 -21.38
N GLY A 258 12.31 1.85 -21.94
CA GLY A 258 10.92 1.50 -22.27
C GLY A 258 9.90 1.69 -21.14
N SER A 259 10.31 2.14 -19.95
CA SER A 259 9.41 2.52 -18.85
C SER A 259 9.33 4.04 -18.68
N VAL A 260 8.19 4.54 -18.21
CA VAL A 260 8.02 5.96 -17.83
C VAL A 260 8.37 6.11 -16.35
N TYR A 261 9.12 7.15 -16.05
CA TYR A 261 9.50 7.53 -14.70
C TYR A 261 9.02 8.96 -14.42
N GLY A 262 8.56 9.20 -13.19
CA GLY A 262 8.32 10.52 -12.63
C GLY A 262 9.32 10.77 -11.51
N VAL A 263 9.92 11.95 -11.44
CA VAL A 263 10.76 12.37 -10.31
C VAL A 263 10.12 13.58 -9.69
N ILE A 264 9.92 13.53 -8.39
CA ILE A 264 9.38 14.60 -7.57
C ILE A 264 10.55 15.28 -6.86
N ASN A 265 10.72 16.58 -7.06
CA ASN A 265 11.68 17.40 -6.34
C ASN A 265 11.23 17.51 -4.89
N SER A 266 11.78 16.69 -4.01
CA SER A 266 11.29 16.64 -2.63
C SER A 266 11.98 17.68 -1.75
N ASN A 267 13.18 18.15 -2.09
CA ASN A 267 13.99 19.05 -1.26
C ASN A 267 14.18 20.47 -1.85
N ALA A 268 13.56 20.78 -2.98
CA ALA A 268 13.64 22.08 -3.66
C ALA A 268 15.06 22.50 -4.07
N ASP A 269 15.99 21.56 -4.29
CA ASP A 269 17.39 21.89 -4.57
C ASP A 269 17.72 22.05 -6.07
N ALA A 270 16.75 21.77 -6.93
CA ALA A 270 16.87 21.78 -8.39
C ALA A 270 17.90 20.81 -8.97
N VAL A 271 18.24 19.77 -8.21
CA VAL A 271 19.19 18.72 -8.57
C VAL A 271 18.59 17.38 -8.23
N LEU A 272 18.43 16.51 -9.24
CA LEU A 272 18.06 15.11 -8.95
C LEU A 272 19.09 14.49 -7.99
N SER A 273 18.63 14.17 -6.80
CA SER A 273 19.43 13.67 -5.70
C SER A 273 18.78 12.44 -5.07
N ALA A 274 19.49 11.80 -4.13
CA ALA A 274 18.92 10.71 -3.35
C ALA A 274 17.77 11.15 -2.43
N ASN A 275 17.54 12.47 -2.31
CA ASN A 275 16.44 13.01 -1.51
C ASN A 275 15.15 13.19 -2.31
N ASP A 276 15.19 12.98 -3.63
CA ASP A 276 14.02 13.11 -4.51
C ASP A 276 13.26 11.79 -4.62
N THR A 277 11.94 11.89 -4.71
CA THR A 277 11.06 10.73 -4.83
C THR A 277 10.98 10.32 -6.30
N VAL A 278 11.36 9.08 -6.60
CA VAL A 278 11.31 8.53 -7.98
C VAL A 278 10.12 7.58 -8.09
N LEU A 279 9.34 7.65 -9.16
CA LEU A 279 8.22 6.74 -9.41
C LEU A 279 8.42 6.09 -10.77
N GLN A 280 8.18 4.79 -10.88
CA GLN A 280 8.03 4.12 -12.17
C GLN A 280 6.54 3.93 -12.45
N PHE A 281 6.15 4.13 -13.70
CA PHE A 281 4.82 3.80 -14.20
C PHE A 281 4.95 2.61 -15.14
N ALA A 282 4.48 1.45 -14.70
CA ALA A 282 4.55 0.22 -15.50
C ALA A 282 3.53 0.24 -16.65
N SER A 283 2.38 0.86 -16.43
CA SER A 283 1.36 1.14 -17.44
C SER A 283 0.83 2.56 -17.25
N ILE A 284 0.61 3.25 -18.36
CA ILE A 284 -0.10 4.53 -18.39
C ILE A 284 -1.14 4.44 -19.50
N VAL A 285 -2.40 4.62 -19.15
CA VAL A 285 -3.51 4.61 -20.12
C VAL A 285 -4.16 6.00 -20.17
N GLY A 286 -4.56 6.40 -21.38
CA GLY A 286 -5.31 7.65 -21.59
C GLY A 286 -4.45 8.90 -21.73
N ASN A 287 -3.12 8.82 -21.54
CA ASN A 287 -2.24 9.89 -21.98
C ASN A 287 -1.81 9.69 -23.44
N THR A 288 -2.42 10.43 -24.36
CA THR A 288 -2.03 10.47 -25.78
C THR A 288 -0.74 11.24 -26.03
N GLY A 289 -0.11 11.81 -24.99
CA GLY A 289 1.01 12.76 -25.09
C GLY A 289 2.39 12.24 -24.71
N PHE A 290 2.56 11.05 -24.10
CA PHE A 290 3.90 10.50 -23.79
C PHE A 290 4.59 9.92 -25.03
N SER A 291 4.72 10.72 -26.09
CA SER A 291 5.50 10.33 -27.26
C SER A 291 6.98 10.33 -26.89
N THR A 292 7.57 9.15 -26.90
CA THR A 292 9.02 8.89 -26.88
C THR A 292 9.74 9.91 -27.76
N VAL A 293 10.48 10.83 -27.14
CA VAL A 293 11.19 11.95 -27.80
C VAL A 293 10.23 12.94 -28.49
N GLY A 294 9.35 13.59 -27.74
CA GLY A 294 8.55 14.70 -28.24
C GLY A 294 7.81 15.42 -27.13
N SER A 295 8.08 16.72 -26.99
CA SER A 295 7.39 17.64 -26.08
C SER A 295 5.86 17.53 -26.23
N LEU A 296 5.12 17.38 -25.12
CA LEU A 296 3.72 17.80 -25.07
C LEU A 296 3.67 19.32 -25.30
N THR A 297 2.75 19.78 -26.15
CA THR A 297 2.37 21.18 -26.23
C THR A 297 0.87 21.31 -25.94
N VAL A 298 0.48 22.47 -25.41
CA VAL A 298 -0.83 22.83 -24.81
C VAL A 298 -2.03 22.76 -25.78
N ALA A 299 -1.90 22.18 -26.98
CA ALA A 299 -2.94 22.22 -28.00
C ALA A 299 -4.04 21.13 -27.88
N ASP A 300 -3.88 20.12 -27.03
CA ASP A 300 -4.83 18.98 -26.97
C ASP A 300 -5.86 19.05 -25.84
N TYR A 301 -5.98 20.19 -25.14
CA TYR A 301 -6.89 20.37 -23.98
C TYR A 301 -8.00 21.42 -24.21
N ALA A 302 -8.61 21.40 -25.39
CA ALA A 302 -9.90 22.06 -25.61
C ALA A 302 -10.76 21.23 -26.57
N VAL A 303 -11.61 20.33 -26.05
CA VAL A 303 -13.04 20.53 -25.75
C VAL A 303 -13.49 19.39 -24.84
#